data_AF-L1J5P2-F1
#
_entry.id   AF-L1J5P2-F1
#
_cell.length_a   1.000
_cell.length_b   1.000
_cell.length_c   1.000
_cell.angle_alpha   90.00
_cell.angle_beta   90.00
_cell.angle_gamma   90.00
#
_symmetry.space_group_name_H-M   'P 1'
#
loop_
_entity.id
_entity.type
_entity.pdbx_description
1 polymer ?
#
loop_
_entity_poly.entity_id
_entity_poly.type
_entity_poly.pdbx_seq_one_letter_code
_entity_poly.pdbx_strand_id
1 'polypeptide(L)'
;AGSYCNMDGLAAVSGGCDAGYYCSLSGGLEARPNGTTSGAVLCPSGSYCPSGTSVAHPCSPGTYGPSPGLAACQGCPSGKACVQPGTITPTVCPR
;
A
#
# COMPACT_ATOMS: atom_id res chain seq x y z
N ALA A 1 -27.44 -9.32 -22.71
CA ALA A 1 -26.09 -8.79 -22.48
C ALA A 1 -26.10 -7.29 -22.75
N GLY A 2 -25.44 -6.48 -21.92
CA GLY A 2 -25.24 -5.04 -22.16
C GLY A 2 -25.63 -4.16 -20.97
N SER A 3 -24.62 -3.49 -20.39
CA SER A 3 -24.65 -2.66 -19.16
C SER A 3 -25.08 -1.19 -19.41
N TYR A 4 -24.96 -0.36 -18.34
CA TYR A 4 -24.88 1.12 -18.23
C TYR A 4 -26.19 1.91 -18.07
N CYS A 5 -26.29 3.05 -17.33
CA CYS A 5 -25.51 3.81 -16.33
C CYS A 5 -26.46 4.91 -15.79
N ASN A 6 -26.20 5.53 -14.62
CA ASN A 6 -26.59 6.92 -14.19
C ASN A 6 -26.48 7.03 -12.65
N MET A 7 -25.89 8.00 -11.96
CA MET A 7 -25.22 9.28 -12.23
C MET A 7 -24.40 9.60 -10.96
N ASP A 8 -23.10 9.88 -11.09
CA ASP A 8 -22.35 10.80 -10.22
C ASP A 8 -20.98 11.03 -10.85
N GLY A 9 -20.88 12.13 -11.58
CA GLY A 9 -19.72 12.48 -12.39
C GLY A 9 -18.54 12.92 -11.54
N LEU A 10 -17.60 12.01 -11.29
CA LEU A 10 -16.17 12.31 -11.35
C LEU A 10 -15.44 11.09 -11.93
N ALA A 11 -15.03 11.26 -13.18
CA ALA A 11 -14.20 10.33 -13.92
C ALA A 11 -12.85 10.14 -13.22
N ALA A 12 -12.58 8.92 -12.76
CA ALA A 12 -11.32 8.17 -12.93
C ALA A 12 -11.27 7.05 -11.90
N VAL A 13 -11.56 5.83 -12.36
CA VAL A 13 -11.32 4.55 -11.68
C VAL A 13 -12.19 4.35 -10.42
N SER A 14 -13.03 3.33 -10.43
CA SER A 14 -13.46 2.63 -9.21
C SER A 14 -12.24 1.96 -8.57
N GLY A 15 -11.27 2.79 -8.14
CA GLY A 15 -9.95 2.39 -7.72
C GLY A 15 -10.08 1.71 -6.38
N GLY A 16 -9.80 0.41 -6.33
CA GLY A 16 -9.57 -0.26 -5.06
C GLY A 16 -8.54 0.51 -4.24
N CYS A 17 -8.59 0.35 -2.91
CA CYS A 17 -7.76 1.03 -1.90
C CYS A 17 -6.63 1.95 -2.38
N ASP A 18 -6.60 3.19 -1.88
CA ASP A 18 -5.57 4.17 -2.22
C ASP A 18 -4.15 3.64 -1.97
N ALA A 19 -3.18 4.07 -2.78
CA ALA A 19 -1.81 3.59 -2.64
C ALA A 19 -1.24 3.94 -1.25
N GLY A 20 -0.61 2.98 -0.58
CA GLY A 20 -0.24 3.10 0.84
C GLY A 20 -1.32 2.59 1.80
N TYR A 21 -2.48 2.18 1.30
CA TYR A 21 -3.54 1.52 2.07
C TYR A 21 -3.92 0.20 1.41
N TYR A 22 -4.33 -0.78 2.22
CA TYR A 22 -4.82 -2.06 1.73
C TYR A 22 -6.22 -2.35 2.23
N CYS A 23 -7.08 -2.84 1.34
CA CYS A 23 -8.49 -3.07 1.63
C CYS A 23 -8.69 -4.54 1.99
N SER A 24 -8.77 -4.86 3.28
CA SER A 24 -9.16 -6.23 3.64
C SER A 24 -10.58 -6.47 3.13
N LEU A 25 -10.78 -7.50 2.30
CA LEU A 25 -12.06 -7.82 1.64
C LEU A 25 -13.25 -8.01 2.62
N SER A 26 -12.95 -8.14 3.92
CA SER A 26 -13.92 -8.19 5.01
C SER A 26 -14.50 -6.80 5.40
N GLY A 27 -13.97 -5.70 4.85
CA GLY A 27 -14.24 -4.32 5.27
C GLY A 27 -14.73 -3.39 4.16
N GLY A 28 -15.34 -3.90 3.09
CA GLY A 28 -16.02 -3.08 2.09
C GLY A 28 -15.10 -2.35 1.10
N LEU A 29 -15.58 -2.22 -0.14
CA LEU A 29 -14.89 -1.61 -1.27
C LEU A 29 -15.03 -0.07 -1.28
N GLU A 30 -15.51 0.51 -0.18
CA GLU A 30 -16.13 1.84 -0.17
C GLU A 30 -15.28 2.84 0.63
N ALA A 31 -14.30 3.45 -0.04
CA ALA A 31 -13.66 4.66 0.45
C ALA A 31 -14.59 5.86 0.23
N ARG A 32 -15.58 6.09 1.11
CA ARG A 32 -16.40 7.32 1.10
C ARG A 32 -16.30 8.12 2.41
N PRO A 33 -16.45 9.46 2.33
CA PRO A 33 -16.12 10.40 3.41
C PRO A 33 -17.22 10.57 4.47
N ASN A 34 -18.30 9.79 4.43
CA ASN A 34 -19.43 9.95 5.35
C ASN A 34 -19.68 8.66 6.14
N GLY A 35 -18.81 8.44 7.12
CA GLY A 35 -19.14 7.68 8.33
C GLY A 35 -19.37 6.19 8.16
N THR A 36 -18.31 5.41 8.45
CA THR A 36 -18.40 4.03 8.93
C THR A 36 -18.42 2.95 7.85
N THR A 37 -17.29 2.72 7.17
CA THR A 37 -16.69 1.37 7.07
C THR A 37 -15.19 1.52 6.86
N SER A 38 -14.43 1.18 7.90
CA SER A 38 -12.98 1.32 8.02
C SER A 38 -12.25 0.17 7.29
N GLY A 39 -12.46 0.04 5.98
CA GLY A 39 -11.93 -1.06 5.17
C GLY A 39 -10.48 -0.90 4.71
N ALA A 40 -10.04 0.35 4.58
CA ALA A 40 -8.68 0.71 4.19
C ALA A 40 -7.77 0.71 5.42
N VAL A 41 -6.88 -0.26 5.49
CA VAL A 41 -5.87 -0.39 6.54
C VAL A 41 -4.56 0.23 6.04
N LEU A 42 -3.93 1.05 6.87
CA LEU A 42 -2.64 1.65 6.55
C LEU A 42 -1.59 0.56 6.34
N CYS A 43 -0.81 0.65 5.26
CA CYS A 43 0.25 -0.32 5.00
C CYS A 43 1.29 -0.29 6.13
N PRO A 44 1.65 -1.43 6.75
CA PRO A 44 2.66 -1.44 7.81
C PRO A 44 4.05 -1.10 7.26
N SER A 45 4.87 -0.47 8.09
CA SER A 45 6.28 -0.20 7.78
C SER A 45 7.01 -1.49 7.42
N GLY A 46 7.90 -1.43 6.43
CA GLY A 46 8.60 -2.58 5.88
C GLY A 46 7.82 -3.27 4.76
N SER A 47 6.56 -2.91 4.55
CA SER A 47 5.76 -3.39 3.43
C SER A 47 5.33 -2.23 2.54
N TYR A 48 4.93 -2.56 1.32
CA TYR A 48 4.35 -1.65 0.35
C TYR A 48 2.98 -2.15 -0.10
N CYS A 49 2.09 -1.21 -0.36
CA CYS A 49 0.72 -1.46 -0.75
C CYS A 49 0.41 -0.63 -1.99
N PRO A 50 0.49 -1.21 -3.20
CA PRO A 50 0.07 -0.51 -4.41
C PRO A 50 -1.44 -0.27 -4.37
N SER A 51 -1.91 0.77 -5.07
CA SER A 51 -3.34 1.06 -5.18
C SER A 51 -4.12 -0.16 -5.68
N GLY A 52 -5.22 -0.48 -5.02
CA GLY A 52 -6.04 -1.67 -5.33
C GLY A 52 -5.59 -2.95 -4.64
N THR A 53 -4.61 -2.92 -3.73
CA THR A 53 -4.23 -4.11 -2.97
C THR A 53 -5.16 -4.37 -1.79
N SER A 54 -5.40 -5.65 -1.50
CA SER A 54 -6.08 -6.12 -0.29
C SER A 54 -5.12 -6.65 0.78
N VAL A 55 -3.81 -6.62 0.50
CA VAL A 55 -2.76 -7.16 1.37
C VAL A 55 -1.49 -6.31 1.29
N ALA A 56 -0.76 -6.24 2.40
CA ALA A 56 0.56 -5.61 2.43
C ALA A 56 1.61 -6.54 1.81
N HIS A 57 2.40 -6.02 0.87
CA HIS A 57 3.51 -6.76 0.27
C HIS A 57 4.81 -6.42 0.98
N PRO A 58 5.55 -7.39 1.55
CA PRO A 58 6.83 -7.09 2.19
C PRO A 58 7.85 -6.57 1.17
N CYS A 59 8.68 -5.61 1.58
CA CYS A 59 9.75 -5.09 0.73
C CYS A 59 10.77 -6.17 0.38
N SER A 60 11.20 -6.22 -0.88
CA SER A 60 12.21 -7.16 -1.34
C SER A 60 13.60 -6.79 -0.81
N PRO A 61 14.52 -7.76 -0.62
CA PRO A 61 15.91 -7.46 -0.29
C PRO A 61 16.52 -6.53 -1.35
N GLY A 62 17.24 -5.50 -0.91
CA GLY A 62 17.67 -4.37 -1.72
C GLY A 62 16.75 -3.14 -1.63
N THR A 63 15.57 -3.26 -1.02
CA THR A 63 14.65 -2.16 -0.74
C THR A 63 14.26 -2.14 0.74
N TYR A 64 13.79 -0.99 1.22
CA TYR A 64 13.36 -0.79 2.59
C TYR A 64 12.11 0.09 2.65
N GLY A 65 11.32 -0.10 3.70
CA GLY A 65 10.11 0.66 3.94
C GLY A 65 10.16 1.40 5.27
N PRO A 66 10.77 2.59 5.34
CA PRO A 66 11.02 3.26 6.62
C PRO A 66 9.76 3.79 7.30
N SER A 67 8.69 3.99 6.53
CA SER A 67 7.44 4.58 7.01
C SER A 67 6.27 3.67 6.65
N PRO A 68 5.23 3.59 7.50
CA PRO A 68 3.97 2.98 7.10
C PRO A 68 3.31 3.83 6.00
N GLY A 69 2.39 3.24 5.24
CA GLY A 69 1.70 3.93 4.14
C GLY A 69 2.50 3.97 2.83
N LEU A 70 3.47 3.08 2.65
CA LEU A 70 4.26 3.04 1.41
C LEU A 70 3.47 2.45 0.26
N ALA A 71 3.37 3.19 -0.85
CA ALA A 71 2.87 2.67 -2.12
C ALA A 71 3.87 1.72 -2.80
N ALA A 72 5.17 2.00 -2.61
CA ALA A 72 6.28 1.23 -3.15
C ALA A 72 7.46 1.31 -2.19
N CYS A 73 8.31 0.28 -2.15
CA CYS A 73 9.51 0.30 -1.30
C CYS A 73 10.56 1.28 -1.82
N GLN A 74 11.31 1.88 -0.90
CA GLN A 74 12.41 2.76 -1.24
C GLN A 74 13.69 1.94 -1.48
N GLY A 75 14.50 2.35 -2.45
CA GLY A 75 15.78 1.71 -2.74
C GLY A 75 16.77 1.89 -1.59
N CYS A 76 17.48 0.83 -1.20
CA CYS A 76 18.41 0.88 -0.07
C CYS A 76 19.46 2.00 -0.26
N PRO A 77 19.65 2.91 0.71
CA PRO A 77 20.62 3.99 0.58
C PRO A 77 22.05 3.42 0.56
N SER A 78 22.92 4.04 -0.25
CA SER A 78 24.33 3.68 -0.33
C SER A 78 24.99 3.75 1.05
N GLY A 79 25.74 2.70 1.42
CA GLY A 79 26.38 2.59 2.73
C GLY A 79 25.57 1.81 3.78
N LYS A 80 24.41 1.26 3.41
CA LYS A 80 23.65 0.32 4.24
C LYS A 80 23.25 -0.93 3.46
N ALA A 81 23.05 -2.03 4.18
CA ALA A 81 22.60 -3.32 3.69
C ALA A 81 21.13 -3.56 4.04
N CYS A 82 20.31 -3.74 3.00
CA CYS A 82 18.93 -4.20 3.11
C CYS A 82 18.87 -5.67 2.71
N VAL A 83 19.38 -6.56 3.55
CA VAL A 83 19.48 -8.01 3.26
C VAL A 83 18.18 -8.77 3.56
N GLN A 84 17.35 -8.24 4.44
CA GLN A 84 16.11 -8.90 4.85
C GLN A 84 14.91 -8.37 4.06
N PRO A 85 13.98 -9.25 3.65
CA PRO A 85 12.68 -8.79 3.18
C PRO A 85 11.96 -8.09 4.34
N GLY A 86 11.21 -7.03 4.05
CA GLY A 86 10.51 -6.29 5.10
C GLY A 86 11.37 -5.30 5.88
N THR A 87 12.57 -4.95 5.39
CA THR A 87 13.49 -4.07 6.13
C THR A 87 12.86 -2.70 6.36
N ILE A 88 12.60 -2.35 7.62
CA ILE A 88 12.19 -0.99 8.04
C ILE A 88 13.41 -0.08 8.28
N THR A 89 14.47 -0.66 8.81
CA THR A 89 15.69 0.07 9.19
C THR A 89 16.88 -0.59 8.52
N PRO A 90 17.50 0.06 7.52
CA PRO A 90 18.64 -0.51 6.82
C PRO A 90 19.84 -0.66 7.76
N THR A 91 20.39 -1.86 7.83
CA THR A 91 21.53 -2.18 8.71
C THR A 91 22.79 -1.60 8.09
N VAL A 92 23.62 -0.89 8.87
CA VAL A 92 24.93 -0.46 8.37
C VAL A 92 25.77 -1.70 8.05
N CYS A 93 26.45 -1.72 6.90
CA CYS A 93 27.42 -2.77 6.63
C CYS A 93 28.50 -2.72 7.72
N PRO A 94 28.68 -3.77 8.53
CA PRO A 94 29.82 -3.84 9.43
C PRO A 94 31.10 -3.82 8.57
N ARG A 95 32.06 -2.96 8.95
CA ARG A 95 33.36 -2.81 8.29
C ARG A 95 34.20 -4.08 8.36
#